data_AF-A0A4Q6I5N1-F1
#
_entry.id   AF-A0A4Q6I5N1-F1
#
_cell.length_a   1.000
_cell.length_b   1.000
_cell.length_c   1.000
_cell.angle_alpha   90.00
_cell.angle_beta   90.00
_cell.angle_gamma   90.00
#
_symmetry.space_group_name_H-M   'P 1'
#
loop_
_entity.id
_entity.type
_entity.pdbx_description
1 polymer ?
#
loop_
_entity_poly.entity_id
_entity_poly.type
_entity_poly.pdbx_seq_one_letter_code
_entity_poly.pdbx_strand_id
1 'polypeptide(L)'
;MNKGLLIATILLALFVLFLLFALCLAYRKFKEYREQVNGLSTELLINERKSAVALKLLEKEKGTLENEVVKLQNEILSISSDLKRSEQKRVRAERSIDEVLSDHKKMYEAYAAVRTSSALRILSKNILSAVSDTGSGDPVEKMKNMCLMMTESVLNCSKKLIECHSAKARGEVIKDLRSKIQMFNNEIVLLSKQAMGISEEEFFSAEEDTPDSNIINASIAGCKDVDNRKAA
;
A
#
# COMPACT_ATOMS: atom_id res chain seq x y z
N MET A 1 83.79 -53.32 88.26
CA MET A 1 82.76 -52.68 87.42
C MET A 1 83.11 -52.90 85.96
N ASN A 2 82.25 -53.58 85.18
CA ASN A 2 82.50 -53.81 83.75
C ASN A 2 82.33 -52.49 83.00
N LYS A 3 83.44 -51.89 82.54
CA LYS A 3 83.46 -50.65 81.76
C LYS A 3 82.54 -50.74 80.53
N GLY A 4 82.36 -51.93 79.96
CA GLY A 4 81.42 -52.19 78.86
C GLY A 4 79.95 -52.01 79.23
N LEU A 5 79.54 -52.32 80.47
CA LEU A 5 78.16 -52.12 80.93
C LEU A 5 77.83 -50.61 81.03
N LEU A 6 78.80 -49.82 81.50
CA LEU A 6 78.64 -48.35 81.65
C LEU A 6 78.52 -47.65 80.29
N ILE A 7 79.29 -48.09 79.29
CA ILE A 7 79.21 -47.55 77.92
C ILE A 7 77.86 -47.93 77.27
N ALA A 8 77.40 -49.17 77.45
CA ALA A 8 76.13 -49.62 76.91
C ALA A 8 74.92 -48.86 77.48
N THR A 9 74.91 -48.57 78.80
CA THR A 9 73.83 -47.78 79.41
C THR A 9 73.84 -46.33 78.97
N ILE A 10 75.01 -45.71 78.80
CA ILE A 10 75.14 -44.35 78.25
C ILE A 10 74.64 -44.31 76.80
N LEU A 11 75.04 -45.26 75.95
CA LEU A 11 74.57 -45.35 74.56
C LEU A 11 73.06 -45.57 74.48
N LEU A 12 72.51 -46.43 75.33
CA LEU A 12 71.06 -46.66 75.41
C LEU A 12 70.32 -45.40 75.86
N ALA A 13 70.83 -44.68 76.86
CA ALA A 13 70.23 -43.43 77.33
C ALA A 13 70.26 -42.34 76.25
N LEU A 14 71.37 -42.20 75.52
CA LEU A 14 71.48 -41.28 74.38
C LEU A 14 70.52 -41.64 73.26
N PHE A 15 70.36 -42.93 72.97
CA PHE A 15 69.40 -43.40 71.96
C PHE A 15 67.94 -43.10 72.37
N VAL A 16 67.59 -43.34 73.64
CA VAL A 16 66.26 -43.00 74.17
C VAL A 16 66.01 -41.50 74.14
N LEU A 17 67.00 -40.67 74.48
CA LEU A 17 66.91 -39.21 74.37
C LEU A 17 66.72 -38.75 72.92
N PHE A 18 67.42 -39.36 71.98
CA PHE A 18 67.25 -39.08 70.55
C PHE A 18 65.85 -39.44 70.06
N LEU A 19 65.32 -40.60 70.47
CA LEU A 19 63.95 -41.01 70.17
C LEU A 19 62.91 -40.04 70.76
N LEU A 20 63.07 -39.64 72.03
CA LEU A 20 62.18 -38.66 72.66
C LEU A 20 62.24 -37.31 71.94
N PHE A 21 63.42 -36.86 71.52
CA PHE A 21 63.58 -35.64 70.76
C PHE A 21 62.89 -35.71 69.39
N ALA A 22 63.07 -36.81 68.66
CA ALA A 22 62.39 -37.06 67.39
C ALA A 22 60.86 -37.09 67.56
N LEU A 23 60.37 -37.72 68.63
CA LEU A 23 58.95 -37.82 68.95
C LEU A 23 58.35 -36.45 69.33
N CYS A 24 59.10 -35.61 70.06
CA CYS A 24 58.72 -34.22 70.32
C CYS A 24 58.62 -33.38 69.05
N LEU A 25 59.59 -33.50 68.11
CA LEU A 25 59.54 -32.79 66.83
C LEU A 25 58.37 -33.26 65.96
N ALA A 26 58.13 -34.57 65.90
CA ALA A 26 57.01 -35.15 65.17
C ALA A 26 55.67 -34.67 65.75
N TYR A 27 55.53 -34.65 67.07
CA TYR A 27 54.32 -34.15 67.74
C TYR A 27 54.08 -32.66 67.46
N ARG A 28 55.13 -31.82 67.49
CA ARG A 28 55.02 -30.40 67.16
C ARG A 28 54.53 -30.19 65.74
N LYS A 29 55.12 -30.87 64.74
CA LYS A 29 54.66 -30.80 63.35
C LYS A 29 53.24 -31.32 63.19
N PHE A 30 52.89 -32.43 63.84
CA PHE A 30 51.53 -32.97 63.82
C PHE A 30 50.51 -31.96 64.36
N LYS A 31 50.83 -31.26 65.44
CA LYS A 31 49.97 -30.22 66.01
C LYS A 31 49.77 -29.06 65.02
N GLU A 32 50.84 -28.57 64.39
CA GLU A 32 50.78 -27.52 63.36
C GLU A 32 49.92 -27.94 62.16
N TYR A 33 50.12 -29.16 61.63
CA TYR A 33 49.28 -29.68 60.54
C TYR A 33 47.82 -29.84 60.94
N ARG A 34 47.54 -30.30 62.17
CA ARG A 34 46.17 -30.43 62.68
C ARG A 34 45.46 -29.07 62.75
N GLU A 35 46.16 -28.04 63.22
CA GLU A 35 45.60 -26.68 63.28
C GLU A 35 45.33 -26.12 61.87
N GLN A 36 46.24 -26.34 60.92
CA GLN A 36 46.06 -25.93 59.52
C GLN A 36 44.87 -26.65 58.86
N VAL A 37 44.74 -27.96 59.03
CA VAL A 37 43.63 -28.75 58.49
C VAL A 37 42.29 -28.32 59.10
N ASN A 38 42.26 -28.06 60.41
CA ASN A 38 41.05 -27.53 61.05
C ASN A 38 40.68 -26.14 60.50
N GLY A 39 41.67 -25.27 60.28
CA GLY A 39 41.46 -23.95 59.66
C GLY A 39 40.84 -24.07 58.27
N LEU A 40 41.44 -24.88 57.40
CA LEU A 40 40.93 -25.15 56.05
C LEU A 40 39.53 -25.74 56.07
N SER A 41 39.24 -26.67 56.99
CA SER A 41 37.89 -27.25 57.14
C SER A 41 36.85 -26.19 57.52
N THR A 42 37.20 -25.23 58.39
CA THR A 42 36.28 -24.15 58.75
C THR A 42 36.05 -23.17 57.61
N GLU A 43 37.09 -22.82 56.84
CA GLU A 43 36.96 -21.96 55.66
C GLU A 43 36.10 -22.61 54.58
N LEU A 44 36.28 -23.92 54.36
CA LEU A 44 35.49 -24.68 53.39
C LEU A 44 34.00 -24.65 53.76
N LEU A 45 33.65 -24.86 55.04
CA LEU A 45 32.27 -24.77 55.51
C LEU A 45 31.67 -23.36 55.36
N ILE A 46 32.46 -22.31 55.60
CA ILE A 46 32.01 -20.93 55.41
C ILE A 46 31.75 -20.64 53.93
N ASN A 47 32.65 -21.08 53.05
CA ASN A 47 32.52 -20.87 51.61
C ASN A 47 31.35 -21.66 51.02
N GLU A 48 31.13 -22.90 51.47
CA GLU A 48 29.97 -23.70 51.07
C GLU A 48 28.66 -23.00 51.45
N ARG A 49 28.56 -22.45 52.67
CA ARG A 49 27.39 -21.64 53.09
C ARG A 49 27.21 -20.40 52.23
N LYS A 50 28.28 -19.64 51.96
CA LYS A 50 28.23 -18.45 51.08
C LYS A 50 27.77 -18.82 49.67
N SER A 51 28.30 -19.92 49.13
CA SER A 51 27.92 -20.43 47.81
C SER A 51 26.44 -20.85 47.76
N ALA A 52 25.95 -21.56 48.77
CA ALA A 52 24.55 -21.96 48.87
C ALA A 52 23.59 -20.76 48.95
N VAL A 53 23.97 -19.69 49.67
CA VAL A 53 23.19 -18.44 49.71
C VAL A 53 23.20 -17.74 48.36
N ALA A 54 24.35 -17.62 47.70
CA ALA A 54 24.46 -17.03 46.37
C ALA A 54 23.62 -17.79 45.34
N LEU A 55 23.65 -19.14 45.38
CA LEU A 55 22.86 -19.98 44.50
C LEU A 55 21.35 -19.77 44.69
N LYS A 56 20.87 -19.69 45.94
CA LYS A 56 19.46 -19.37 46.23
C LYS A 56 19.04 -17.99 45.72
N LEU A 57 19.90 -16.99 45.80
CA LEU A 57 19.63 -15.66 45.27
C LEU A 57 19.51 -15.69 43.75
N LEU A 58 20.44 -16.37 43.08
CA LEU A 58 20.41 -16.55 41.62
C LEU A 58 19.19 -17.34 41.15
N GLU A 59 18.77 -18.38 41.87
CA GLU A 59 17.54 -19.13 41.56
C GLU A 59 16.30 -18.24 41.68
N LYS A 60 16.24 -17.36 42.69
CA LYS A 60 15.15 -16.41 42.85
C LYS A 60 15.12 -15.36 41.74
N GLU A 61 16.27 -14.80 41.37
CA GLU A 61 16.39 -13.85 40.26
C GLU A 61 16.01 -14.51 38.93
N LYS A 62 16.48 -15.73 38.69
CA LYS A 62 16.09 -16.52 37.52
C LYS A 62 14.57 -16.70 37.44
N GLY A 63 13.91 -17.10 38.53
CA GLY A 63 12.44 -17.26 38.54
C GLY A 63 11.70 -15.94 38.32
N THR A 64 12.26 -14.82 38.79
CA THR A 64 11.70 -13.48 38.56
C THR A 64 11.79 -13.11 37.07
N LEU A 65 12.96 -13.31 36.45
CA LEU A 65 13.19 -13.06 35.03
C LEU A 65 12.32 -13.96 34.15
N GLU A 66 12.18 -15.24 34.48
CA GLU A 66 11.29 -16.17 33.76
C GLU A 66 9.84 -15.68 33.77
N ASN A 67 9.35 -15.18 34.91
CA ASN A 67 8.00 -14.59 35.01
C ASN A 67 7.86 -13.30 34.18
N GLU A 68 8.87 -12.43 34.19
CA GLU A 68 8.87 -11.22 33.36
C GLU A 68 8.87 -11.55 31.87
N VAL A 69 9.64 -12.54 31.44
CA VAL A 69 9.65 -13.01 30.04
C VAL A 69 8.28 -13.50 29.63
N VAL A 70 7.61 -14.32 30.45
CA VAL A 70 6.25 -14.80 30.16
C VAL A 70 5.26 -13.63 30.09
N LYS A 71 5.38 -12.65 30.99
CA LYS A 71 4.53 -11.45 30.97
C LYS A 71 4.72 -10.64 29.68
N LEU A 72 5.97 -10.38 29.30
CA LEU A 72 6.30 -9.66 28.07
C LEU A 72 5.84 -10.41 26.82
N GLN A 73 5.96 -11.74 26.79
CA GLN A 73 5.43 -12.56 25.70
C GLN A 73 3.91 -12.40 25.56
N ASN A 74 3.17 -12.40 26.67
CA ASN A 74 1.72 -12.18 26.67
C ASN A 74 1.35 -10.76 26.21
N GLU A 75 2.10 -9.74 26.65
CA GLU A 75 1.90 -8.35 26.20
C GLU A 75 2.14 -8.21 24.67
N ILE A 76 3.21 -8.82 24.15
CA ILE A 76 3.51 -8.84 22.72
C ILE A 76 2.38 -9.51 21.92
N LEU A 77 1.86 -10.65 22.40
CA LEU A 77 0.74 -11.34 21.75
C LEU A 77 -0.53 -10.47 21.73
N SER A 78 -0.81 -9.76 22.83
CA SER A 78 -1.94 -8.82 22.91
C SER A 78 -1.79 -7.68 21.89
N ILE A 79 -0.62 -7.01 21.88
CA ILE A 79 -0.34 -5.90 20.96
C ILE A 79 -0.42 -6.37 19.50
N SER A 80 0.10 -7.56 19.19
CA SER A 80 0.02 -8.14 17.84
C SER A 80 -1.42 -8.37 17.39
N SER A 81 -2.27 -8.89 18.28
CA SER A 81 -3.71 -9.06 18.03
C SER A 81 -4.41 -7.73 17.76
N ASP A 82 -4.13 -6.71 18.58
CA ASP A 82 -4.73 -5.38 18.42
C ASP A 82 -4.29 -4.71 17.12
N LEU A 83 -3.01 -4.84 16.75
CA LEU A 83 -2.48 -4.34 15.49
C LEU A 83 -3.16 -5.01 14.30
N LYS A 84 -3.33 -6.34 14.33
CA LYS A 84 -4.05 -7.08 13.28
C LYS A 84 -5.50 -6.62 13.15
N ARG A 85 -6.17 -6.35 14.28
CA ARG A 85 -7.55 -5.83 14.28
C ARG A 85 -7.61 -4.40 13.74
N SER A 86 -6.63 -3.55 14.07
CA SER A 86 -6.50 -2.19 13.54
C SER A 86 -6.30 -2.20 12.02
N GLU A 87 -5.41 -3.05 11.53
CA GLU A 87 -5.13 -3.19 10.09
C GLU A 87 -6.37 -3.68 9.32
N GLN A 88 -7.11 -4.64 9.88
CA GLN A 88 -8.39 -5.05 9.29
C GLN A 88 -9.42 -3.92 9.24
N LYS A 89 -9.47 -3.04 10.25
CA LYS A 89 -10.32 -1.85 10.22
C LYS A 89 -9.86 -0.86 9.15
N ARG A 90 -8.54 -0.63 9.02
CA ARG A 90 -7.96 0.23 7.97
C ARG A 90 -8.33 -0.25 6.57
N VAL A 91 -8.12 -1.54 6.28
CA VAL A 91 -8.47 -2.14 4.99
C VAL A 91 -9.96 -2.03 4.69
N ARG A 92 -10.84 -2.17 5.69
CA ARG A 92 -12.28 -1.95 5.50
C ARG A 92 -12.62 -0.49 5.19
N ALA A 93 -11.96 0.45 5.85
CA ALA A 93 -12.15 1.88 5.60
C ALA A 93 -11.65 2.27 4.20
N GLU A 94 -10.48 1.79 3.77
CA GLU A 94 -9.94 2.02 2.42
C GLU A 94 -10.89 1.52 1.34
N ARG A 95 -11.44 0.30 1.48
CA ARG A 95 -12.44 -0.22 0.53
C ARG A 95 -13.70 0.66 0.45
N SER A 96 -14.16 1.21 1.58
CA SER A 96 -15.32 2.11 1.57
C SER A 96 -15.03 3.44 0.87
N ILE A 97 -13.80 3.95 0.99
CA ILE A 97 -13.37 5.16 0.28
C ILE A 97 -13.31 4.88 -1.22
N ASP A 98 -12.77 3.74 -1.63
CA ASP A 98 -12.70 3.34 -3.04
C ASP A 98 -14.11 3.19 -3.65
N GLU A 99 -15.07 2.64 -2.91
CA GLU A 99 -16.48 2.57 -3.34
C GLU A 99 -17.10 3.95 -3.53
N VAL A 100 -16.90 4.87 -2.57
CA VAL A 100 -17.40 6.26 -2.66
C VAL A 100 -16.77 7.00 -3.83
N LEU A 101 -15.47 6.85 -4.06
CA LEU A 101 -14.76 7.47 -5.19
C LEU A 101 -15.26 6.90 -6.53
N SER A 102 -15.52 5.60 -6.62
CA SER A 102 -16.12 4.96 -7.78
C SER A 102 -17.51 5.54 -8.10
N ASP A 103 -18.35 5.70 -7.08
CA ASP A 103 -19.70 6.23 -7.27
C ASP A 103 -19.69 7.72 -7.64
N HIS A 104 -18.77 8.51 -7.08
CA HIS A 104 -18.53 9.89 -7.53
C HIS A 104 -18.10 9.96 -8.99
N LYS A 105 -17.23 9.06 -9.45
CA LYS A 105 -16.83 9.00 -10.86
C LYS A 105 -18.03 8.71 -11.77
N LYS A 106 -18.87 7.73 -11.43
CA LYS A 106 -20.10 7.42 -12.18
C LYS A 106 -21.06 8.62 -12.24
N MET A 107 -21.20 9.34 -11.12
CA MET A 107 -22.04 10.55 -11.04
C MET A 107 -21.51 11.66 -11.94
N TYR A 108 -20.19 11.90 -11.94
CA TYR A 108 -19.54 12.86 -12.83
C TYR A 108 -19.74 12.51 -14.31
N GLU A 109 -19.57 11.24 -14.68
CA GLU A 109 -19.81 10.76 -16.05
C GLU A 109 -21.28 10.96 -16.47
N ALA A 110 -22.24 10.71 -15.57
CA ALA A 110 -23.65 10.95 -15.83
C ALA A 110 -23.96 12.45 -16.01
N TYR A 111 -23.39 13.31 -15.16
CA TYR A 111 -23.55 14.76 -15.26
C TYR A 111 -22.98 15.31 -16.58
N ALA A 112 -21.81 14.83 -17.00
CA ALA A 112 -21.22 15.18 -18.29
C ALA A 112 -22.16 14.80 -19.45
N ALA A 113 -22.75 13.59 -19.42
CA ALA A 113 -23.70 13.14 -20.44
C ALA A 113 -24.97 14.02 -20.50
N VAL A 114 -25.52 14.41 -19.35
CA VAL A 114 -26.67 15.33 -19.27
C VAL A 114 -26.33 16.70 -19.88
N ARG A 115 -25.12 17.23 -19.60
CA ARG A 115 -24.66 18.50 -20.20
C ARG A 115 -24.53 18.40 -21.72
N THR A 116 -23.96 17.31 -22.24
CA THR A 116 -23.88 17.05 -23.69
C THR A 116 -25.26 16.92 -24.32
N SER A 117 -26.19 16.23 -23.66
CA SER A 117 -27.59 16.13 -24.09
C SER A 117 -28.28 17.50 -24.14
N SER A 118 -28.01 18.39 -23.18
CA SER A 118 -28.57 19.74 -23.17
C SER A 118 -28.04 20.57 -24.34
N ALA A 119 -26.73 20.52 -24.60
CA ALA A 119 -26.11 21.20 -25.75
C ALA A 119 -26.69 20.73 -27.09
N LEU A 120 -26.89 19.41 -27.25
CA LEU A 120 -27.53 18.83 -28.44
C LEU A 120 -28.99 19.29 -28.61
N ARG A 121 -29.74 19.44 -27.51
CA ARG A 121 -31.11 19.97 -27.54
C ARG A 121 -31.15 21.44 -27.95
N ILE A 122 -30.21 22.25 -27.47
CA ILE A 122 -30.08 23.66 -27.87
C ILE A 122 -29.74 23.76 -29.35
N LEU A 123 -28.76 22.98 -29.82
CA LEU A 123 -28.39 22.92 -31.23
C LEU A 123 -29.59 22.54 -32.11
N SER A 124 -30.34 21.51 -31.72
CA SER A 124 -31.58 21.10 -32.39
C SER A 124 -32.62 22.23 -32.47
N LYS A 125 -32.83 22.99 -31.39
CA LYS A 125 -33.73 24.15 -31.40
C LYS A 125 -33.24 25.25 -32.34
N ASN A 126 -31.94 25.53 -32.35
CA ASN A 126 -31.35 26.55 -33.21
C ASN A 126 -31.47 26.17 -34.70
N ILE A 127 -31.28 24.89 -35.03
CA ILE A 127 -31.48 24.36 -36.39
C ILE A 127 -32.96 24.51 -36.80
N LEU A 128 -33.90 24.10 -35.95
CA LEU A 128 -35.33 24.27 -36.19
C LEU A 128 -35.73 25.73 -36.45
N SER A 129 -35.22 26.66 -35.65
CA SER A 129 -35.47 28.09 -35.81
C SER A 129 -34.90 28.64 -37.12
N ALA A 130 -33.66 28.28 -37.47
CA ALA A 130 -33.03 28.72 -38.70
C ALA A 130 -33.77 28.22 -39.96
N VAL A 131 -34.39 27.05 -39.87
CA VAL A 131 -35.13 26.40 -40.97
C VAL A 131 -36.57 26.92 -41.09
N SER A 132 -37.21 27.33 -39.98
CA SER A 132 -38.53 27.97 -40.04
C SER A 132 -38.51 29.35 -40.69
N ASP A 133 -37.34 29.98 -40.78
CA ASP A 133 -37.16 31.32 -41.34
C ASP A 133 -36.90 31.31 -42.86
N THR A 134 -36.72 30.14 -43.49
CA THR A 134 -36.49 30.00 -44.93
C THR A 134 -37.77 29.61 -45.68
N GLY A 135 -38.27 30.54 -46.53
CA GLY A 135 -39.46 30.36 -47.37
C GLY A 135 -39.31 29.34 -48.52
N SER A 136 -40.46 28.86 -49.01
CA SER A 136 -40.68 27.65 -49.82
C SER A 136 -40.00 27.60 -51.19
N GLY A 137 -39.41 26.44 -51.50
CA GLY A 137 -39.03 25.96 -52.83
C GLY A 137 -38.56 24.49 -52.76
N ASP A 138 -38.79 23.68 -53.80
CA ASP A 138 -38.66 22.21 -53.82
C ASP A 138 -37.34 21.60 -53.25
N PRO A 139 -36.15 22.27 -53.35
CA PRO A 139 -34.93 21.86 -52.64
C PRO A 139 -34.90 22.29 -51.16
N VAL A 140 -35.48 23.44 -50.84
CA VAL A 140 -35.58 24.01 -49.49
C VAL A 140 -36.55 23.19 -48.64
N GLU A 141 -37.64 22.68 -49.22
CA GLU A 141 -38.58 21.76 -48.55
C GLU A 141 -37.90 20.41 -48.22
N LYS A 142 -37.09 19.87 -49.13
CA LYS A 142 -36.25 18.68 -48.87
C LYS A 142 -35.20 18.94 -47.79
N MET A 143 -34.54 20.09 -47.84
CA MET A 143 -33.55 20.49 -46.84
C MET A 143 -34.21 20.67 -45.47
N LYS A 144 -35.40 21.27 -45.41
CA LYS A 144 -36.23 21.37 -44.21
C LYS A 144 -36.61 19.99 -43.66
N ASN A 145 -37.08 19.07 -44.50
CA ASN A 145 -37.42 17.71 -44.07
C ASN A 145 -36.20 16.94 -43.55
N MET A 146 -35.02 17.11 -44.16
CA MET A 146 -33.77 16.56 -43.63
C MET A 146 -33.37 17.17 -42.29
N CYS A 147 -33.49 18.49 -42.12
CA CYS A 147 -33.19 19.16 -40.85
C CYS A 147 -34.11 18.66 -39.73
N LEU A 148 -35.39 18.39 -40.05
CA LEU A 148 -36.34 17.78 -39.13
C LEU A 148 -35.94 16.35 -38.75
N MET A 149 -35.63 15.50 -39.74
CA MET A 149 -35.16 14.12 -39.49
C MET A 149 -33.86 14.08 -38.69
N MET A 150 -32.96 15.03 -38.94
CA MET A 150 -31.68 15.12 -38.22
C MET A 150 -31.90 15.57 -36.79
N THR A 151 -32.78 16.53 -36.57
CA THR A 151 -33.21 16.98 -35.25
C THR A 151 -33.82 15.83 -34.45
N GLU A 152 -34.71 15.06 -35.05
CA GLU A 152 -35.33 13.89 -34.42
C GLU A 152 -34.29 12.80 -34.12
N SER A 153 -33.33 12.58 -35.02
CA SER A 153 -32.21 11.66 -34.81
C SER A 153 -31.31 12.09 -33.64
N VAL A 154 -31.03 13.38 -33.50
CA VAL A 154 -30.26 13.96 -32.38
C VAL A 154 -31.02 13.79 -31.06
N LEU A 155 -32.32 14.09 -31.04
CA LEU A 155 -33.18 13.89 -29.88
C LEU A 155 -33.24 12.43 -29.45
N ASN A 156 -33.39 11.51 -30.40
CA ASN A 156 -33.45 10.08 -30.10
C ASN A 156 -32.09 9.56 -29.59
N CYS A 157 -30.98 10.00 -30.16
CA CYS A 157 -29.64 9.70 -29.64
C CYS A 157 -29.44 10.26 -28.23
N SER A 158 -29.96 11.46 -27.93
CA SER A 158 -29.87 12.03 -26.59
C SER A 158 -30.65 11.23 -25.54
N LYS A 159 -31.82 10.69 -25.89
CA LYS A 159 -32.58 9.78 -25.01
C LYS A 159 -31.80 8.50 -24.76
N LYS A 160 -31.28 7.87 -25.82
CA LYS A 160 -30.46 6.66 -25.72
C LYS A 160 -29.20 6.87 -24.88
N LEU A 161 -28.56 8.03 -24.98
CA LEU A 161 -27.38 8.36 -24.15
C LEU A 161 -27.69 8.43 -22.66
N ILE A 162 -28.89 8.91 -22.30
CA ILE A 162 -29.37 8.96 -20.91
C ILE A 162 -29.71 7.55 -20.41
N GLU A 163 -30.29 6.71 -21.26
CA GLU A 163 -30.70 5.33 -20.92
C GLU A 163 -29.54 4.32 -20.93
N CYS A 164 -28.40 4.65 -21.55
CA CYS A 164 -27.23 3.75 -21.62
C CYS A 164 -26.41 3.74 -20.32
N HIS A 165 -26.40 2.59 -19.65
CA HIS A 165 -25.65 2.40 -18.40
C HIS A 165 -24.19 1.94 -18.58
N SER A 166 -23.78 1.56 -19.80
CA SER A 166 -22.40 1.12 -20.06
C SER A 166 -21.65 2.08 -20.99
N ALA A 167 -20.35 2.27 -20.73
CA ALA A 167 -19.48 3.11 -21.54
C ALA A 167 -19.41 2.64 -23.00
N LYS A 168 -19.45 1.32 -23.23
CA LYS A 168 -19.47 0.72 -24.57
C LYS A 168 -20.74 1.09 -25.34
N ALA A 169 -21.92 0.95 -24.72
CA ALA A 169 -23.19 1.30 -25.36
C ALA A 169 -23.28 2.80 -25.66
N ARG A 170 -22.78 3.66 -24.76
CA ARG A 170 -22.68 5.11 -25.02
C ARG A 170 -21.78 5.41 -26.22
N GLY A 171 -20.63 4.74 -26.32
CA GLY A 171 -19.70 4.88 -27.43
C GLY A 171 -20.31 4.52 -28.79
N GLU A 172 -21.13 3.46 -28.84
CA GLU A 172 -21.86 3.05 -30.05
C GLU A 172 -22.92 4.09 -30.45
N VAL A 173 -23.67 4.65 -29.49
CA VAL A 173 -24.66 5.71 -29.76
C VAL A 173 -23.98 7.00 -30.27
N ILE A 174 -22.84 7.38 -29.71
CA ILE A 174 -22.07 8.55 -30.19
C ILE A 174 -21.55 8.31 -31.61
N LYS A 175 -21.08 7.09 -31.91
CA LYS A 175 -20.60 6.73 -33.24
C LYS A 175 -21.73 6.78 -34.29
N ASP A 176 -22.91 6.25 -33.96
CA ASP A 176 -24.11 6.33 -34.81
C ASP A 176 -24.52 7.78 -35.08
N LEU A 177 -24.52 8.63 -34.03
CA LEU A 177 -24.83 10.06 -34.19
C LEU A 177 -23.82 10.77 -35.10
N ARG A 178 -22.52 10.49 -34.96
CA ARG A 178 -21.49 11.05 -35.85
C ARG A 178 -21.71 10.64 -37.31
N SER A 179 -22.03 9.37 -37.55
CA SER A 179 -22.33 8.88 -38.91
C SER A 179 -23.54 9.59 -39.52
N LYS A 180 -24.58 9.84 -38.71
CA LYS A 180 -25.79 10.56 -39.15
C LYS A 180 -25.53 12.04 -39.43
N ILE A 181 -24.73 12.72 -38.60
CA ILE A 181 -24.28 14.09 -38.85
C ILE A 181 -23.50 14.17 -40.16
N GLN A 182 -22.58 13.22 -40.39
CA GLN A 182 -21.77 13.20 -41.61
C GLN A 182 -22.64 13.00 -42.85
N MET A 183 -23.59 12.06 -42.83
CA MET A 183 -24.53 11.87 -43.95
C MET A 183 -25.38 13.12 -44.19
N PHE A 184 -25.89 13.73 -43.13
CA PHE A 184 -26.67 14.97 -43.22
C PHE A 184 -25.88 16.12 -43.84
N ASN A 185 -24.63 16.32 -43.43
CA ASN A 185 -23.76 17.34 -44.00
C ASN A 185 -23.49 17.09 -45.49
N ASN A 186 -23.20 15.84 -45.88
CA ASN A 186 -22.98 15.48 -47.28
C ASN A 186 -24.21 15.80 -48.15
N GLU A 187 -25.39 15.47 -47.63
CA GLU A 187 -26.65 15.64 -48.33
C GLU A 187 -27.08 17.12 -48.41
N ILE A 188 -26.82 17.93 -47.37
CA ILE A 188 -27.01 19.40 -47.42
C ILE A 188 -26.12 20.02 -48.50
N VAL A 189 -24.85 19.61 -48.57
CA VAL A 189 -23.92 20.12 -49.58
C VAL A 189 -24.43 19.77 -50.98
N LEU A 190 -24.91 18.53 -51.18
CA LEU A 190 -25.46 18.09 -52.47
C LEU A 190 -26.72 18.86 -52.87
N LEU A 191 -27.65 19.07 -51.94
CA LEU A 191 -28.87 19.87 -52.20
C LEU A 191 -28.53 21.34 -52.46
N SER A 192 -27.52 21.89 -51.78
CA SER A 192 -27.03 23.25 -52.01
C SER A 192 -26.43 23.39 -53.42
N LYS A 193 -25.67 22.40 -53.88
CA LYS A 193 -25.15 22.32 -55.27
C LYS A 193 -26.28 22.30 -56.30
N GLN A 194 -27.33 21.50 -56.06
CA GLN A 194 -28.48 21.41 -56.96
C GLN A 194 -29.33 22.69 -56.99
N ALA A 195 -29.49 23.37 -55.85
CA ALA A 195 -30.27 24.60 -55.76
C ALA A 195 -29.59 25.81 -56.42
N MET A 196 -28.25 25.82 -56.50
CA MET A 196 -27.48 26.90 -57.12
C MET A 196 -27.32 26.75 -58.65
N GLY A 197 -27.61 25.58 -59.24
CA GLY A 197 -27.53 25.36 -60.69
C GLY A 197 -26.10 25.39 -61.26
N ILE A 198 -25.08 25.18 -60.41
CA ILE A 198 -23.66 25.30 -60.76
C ILE A 198 -23.11 23.89 -61.07
N SER A 199 -22.38 23.74 -62.19
CA SER A 199 -21.71 22.47 -62.53
C SER A 199 -20.53 22.18 -61.59
N GLU A 200 -20.16 20.91 -61.40
CA GLU A 200 -19.15 20.46 -60.41
C GLU A 200 -17.78 21.18 -60.51
N GLU A 201 -17.47 21.80 -61.64
CA GLU A 201 -16.18 22.44 -61.92
C GLU A 201 -16.10 23.90 -61.44
N GLU A 202 -17.22 24.61 -61.30
CA GLU A 202 -17.25 26.06 -61.00
C GLU A 202 -17.22 26.39 -59.49
N PHE A 203 -17.43 25.41 -58.61
CA PHE A 203 -17.41 25.63 -57.14
C PHE A 203 -16.00 25.53 -56.54
N PHE A 204 -15.06 24.86 -57.20
CA PHE A 204 -13.68 24.69 -56.71
C PHE A 204 -12.73 25.85 -57.04
N SER A 205 -13.18 26.88 -57.78
CA SER A 205 -12.34 28.02 -58.16
C SER A 205 -12.51 29.27 -57.29
N ALA A 206 -13.39 29.27 -56.30
CA ALA A 206 -13.52 30.35 -55.33
C ALA A 206 -12.86 29.93 -54.01
N GLU A 207 -11.53 30.10 -53.96
CA GLU A 207 -10.67 30.34 -52.79
C GLU A 207 -10.90 29.39 -51.57
N GLU A 208 -10.05 28.40 -51.34
CA GLU A 208 -8.80 28.58 -50.57
C GLU A 208 -8.94 29.56 -49.38
N ASP A 209 -9.80 29.23 -48.43
CA ASP A 209 -9.59 29.59 -47.02
C ASP A 209 -10.05 28.42 -46.14
N THR A 210 -9.15 27.42 -46.02
CA THR A 210 -9.31 26.36 -45.02
C THR A 210 -9.36 26.97 -43.63
N PRO A 211 -10.43 26.76 -42.83
CA PRO A 211 -10.37 27.09 -41.43
C PRO A 211 -9.28 26.26 -40.76
N ASP A 212 -8.31 27.00 -40.22
CA ASP A 212 -7.07 26.57 -39.58
C ASP A 212 -7.15 25.19 -38.90
N SER A 213 -6.45 24.23 -39.49
CA SER A 213 -6.31 22.84 -39.00
C SER A 213 -5.72 22.72 -37.58
N ASN A 214 -5.35 23.85 -36.97
CA ASN A 214 -4.82 23.94 -35.61
C ASN A 214 -5.87 23.86 -34.48
N ILE A 215 -7.17 23.98 -34.74
CA ILE A 215 -8.19 23.91 -33.67
C ILE A 215 -8.44 22.46 -33.19
N ILE A 216 -8.15 21.45 -34.01
CA ILE A 216 -8.35 20.03 -33.63
C ILE A 216 -7.17 19.49 -32.79
N ASN A 217 -5.96 20.05 -32.92
CA ASN A 217 -4.80 19.57 -32.16
C ASN A 217 -4.71 20.12 -30.72
N ALA A 218 -5.32 21.27 -30.42
CA ALA A 218 -5.32 21.83 -29.06
C ALA A 218 -6.19 21.03 -28.07
N SER A 219 -7.20 20.30 -28.56
CA SER A 219 -8.10 19.51 -27.70
C SER A 219 -7.58 18.11 -27.37
N ILE A 220 -6.60 17.60 -28.12
CA ILE A 220 -6.01 16.26 -27.92
C ILE A 220 -4.71 16.32 -27.10
N ALA A 221 -3.96 17.42 -27.17
CA ALA A 221 -2.73 17.61 -26.39
C ALA A 221 -2.99 17.64 -24.87
N GLY A 222 -4.14 18.18 -24.43
CA GLY A 222 -4.50 18.25 -23.01
C GLY A 222 -4.93 16.92 -22.37
N CYS A 223 -5.08 15.83 -23.13
CA CYS A 223 -5.43 14.50 -22.60
C CYS A 223 -4.24 13.55 -22.48
N LYS A 224 -3.07 13.84 -23.07
CA LYS A 224 -1.89 12.95 -22.99
C LYS A 224 -1.02 13.14 -21.75
N ASP A 225 -1.14 14.26 -21.03
CA ASP A 225 -0.31 14.55 -19.85
C ASP A 225 -0.83 13.94 -18.54
N VAL A 226 -2.00 13.29 -18.55
CA VAL A 226 -2.55 12.64 -17.35
C VAL A 226 -2.03 11.21 -17.18
N ASP A 227 -1.68 10.52 -18.27
CA ASP A 227 -1.21 9.13 -18.22
C ASP A 227 0.29 9.00 -17.89
N ASN A 228 1.09 10.05 -18.09
CA ASN A 228 2.54 10.02 -17.80
C ASN A 228 2.92 10.38 -16.35
N ARG A 229 1.98 10.80 -15.49
CA ARG A 229 2.27 11.06 -14.06
C ARG A 229 2.01 9.87 -13.13
N LYS A 230 1.69 8.69 -13.67
CA LYS A 230 1.55 7.44 -12.90
C LYS A 230 2.64 6.39 -13.18
N ALA A 231 3.64 6.74 -14.00
CA ALA A 231 4.75 5.85 -14.35
C ALA A 231 6.14 6.44 -13.97
N ALA A 232 6.19 7.29 -12.94
CA ALA A 232 7.43 7.74 -12.29
C ALA A 232 7.29 7.59 -10.78
#